data_AF-A0A259RIA3-F1
#
_entry.id   AF-A0A259RIA3-F1
#
_cell.length_a   1.000
_cell.length_b   1.000
_cell.length_c   1.000
_cell.angle_alpha   90.00
_cell.angle_beta   90.00
_cell.angle_gamma   90.00
#
_symmetry.space_group_name_H-M   'P 1'
#
loop_
_entity.id
_entity.type
_entity.pdbx_description
1 polymer ?
#
loop_
_entity_poly.entity_id
_entity_poly.type
_entity_poly.pdbx_seq_one_letter_code
_entity_poly.pdbx_strand_id
1 'polypeptide(L)'
;MGRRMGADQPKQHLKVDQRTLVEVTLSRFIGLPGLKGAVLALAPNDELTPKLLASFSAFALHFTAGGASRSDSVLAALNYLSGQLAVDRQHWVLVHDAARPCVRTEDVHKLLEAVRGSNAGGLLAVPVRKPLLVKGHADNLKVTHPDDLPLARLILQAQDASQSAWIDDASTSE
;
A
#
# COMPACT_ATOMS: atom_id res chain seq x y z
N MET A 1 -1.73 11.83 13.19
CA MET A 1 -0.34 12.32 12.99
C MET A 1 0.66 11.36 13.61
N GLY A 2 1.69 10.96 12.87
CA GLY A 2 2.73 10.03 13.36
C GLY A 2 3.65 10.67 14.38
N ARG A 3 3.20 10.79 15.64
CA ARG A 3 3.93 11.39 16.79
C ARG A 3 5.31 10.79 17.12
N ARG A 4 5.70 9.70 16.47
CA ARG A 4 6.99 9.02 16.68
C ARG A 4 8.10 9.52 15.74
N MET A 5 7.75 10.32 14.74
CA MET A 5 8.68 10.82 13.74
C MET A 5 9.13 12.22 14.15
N GLY A 6 10.35 12.35 14.66
CA GLY A 6 11.02 13.65 14.80
C GLY A 6 11.43 14.27 13.46
N ALA A 7 10.62 14.07 12.42
CA ALA A 7 10.79 14.64 11.09
C ALA A 7 9.68 15.68 10.90
N ASP A 8 10.02 16.85 10.33
CA ASP A 8 9.11 17.98 10.12
C ASP A 8 7.96 17.68 9.13
N GLN A 9 7.93 16.47 8.54
CA GLN A 9 6.96 16.04 7.55
C GLN A 9 6.28 14.69 7.89
N PRO A 10 5.02 14.48 7.48
CA PRO A 10 4.35 13.19 7.59
C PRO A 10 5.16 12.06 6.97
N LYS A 11 5.25 10.92 7.65
CA LYS A 11 6.12 9.82 7.22
C LYS A 11 5.84 9.29 5.82
N GLN A 12 4.60 9.30 5.37
CA GLN A 12 4.24 8.86 4.01
C GLN A 12 4.83 9.75 2.91
N HIS A 13 5.36 10.93 3.26
CA HIS A 13 6.08 11.85 2.37
C HIS A 13 7.59 11.67 2.42
N LEU A 14 8.13 10.83 3.31
CA LEU A 14 9.54 10.45 3.26
C LEU A 14 9.88 9.84 1.90
N LYS A 15 11.08 10.10 1.42
CA LYS A 15 11.55 9.59 0.12
C LYS A 15 12.38 8.32 0.28
N VAL A 16 12.10 7.35 -0.57
CA VAL A 16 13.02 6.25 -0.90
C VAL A 16 13.43 6.45 -2.36
N ASP A 17 14.73 6.66 -2.58
CA ASP A 17 15.25 7.18 -3.84
C ASP A 17 14.60 8.52 -4.21
N GLN A 18 14.03 8.61 -5.41
CA GLN A 18 13.41 9.82 -5.94
C GLN A 18 11.90 9.89 -5.66
N ARG A 19 11.31 8.83 -5.10
CA ARG A 19 9.86 8.70 -4.88
C ARG A 19 9.52 8.72 -3.39
N THR A 20 8.41 9.33 -3.03
CA THR A 20 7.87 9.28 -1.67
C THR A 20 7.29 7.91 -1.34
N LEU A 21 7.17 7.57 -0.05
CA LEU A 21 6.61 6.30 0.38
C LEU A 21 5.19 6.08 -0.14
N VAL A 22 4.36 7.12 -0.20
CA VAL A 22 3.00 7.02 -0.75
C VAL A 22 3.03 6.71 -2.25
N GLU A 23 3.94 7.34 -3.03
CA GLU A 23 4.11 7.04 -4.46
C GLU A 23 4.59 5.60 -4.68
N VAL A 24 5.61 5.16 -3.92
CA VAL A 24 6.12 3.78 -4.01
C VAL A 24 5.02 2.79 -3.64
N THR A 25 4.33 3.02 -2.51
CA THR A 25 3.27 2.11 -2.04
C THR A 25 2.13 2.02 -3.05
N LEU A 26 1.66 3.16 -3.58
CA LEU A 26 0.61 3.17 -4.59
C LEU A 26 1.02 2.43 -5.87
N SER A 27 2.28 2.59 -6.30
CA SER A 27 2.78 1.91 -7.51
C SER A 27 2.74 0.38 -7.42
N ARG A 28 2.75 -0.21 -6.20
CA ARG A 28 2.63 -1.67 -6.00
C ARG A 28 1.23 -2.22 -6.30
N PHE A 29 0.21 -1.36 -6.31
CA PHE A 29 -1.19 -1.72 -6.58
C PHE A 29 -1.66 -1.32 -7.97
N ILE A 30 -1.07 -0.28 -8.56
CA ILE A 30 -1.41 0.15 -9.92
C ILE A 30 -1.08 -0.99 -10.90
N GLY A 31 -2.04 -1.32 -11.76
CA GLY A 31 -1.93 -2.43 -12.71
C GLY A 31 -2.42 -3.78 -12.18
N LEU A 32 -2.85 -3.88 -10.92
CA LEU A 32 -3.50 -5.09 -10.42
C LEU A 32 -4.78 -5.38 -11.24
N PRO A 33 -4.93 -6.59 -11.81
CA PRO A 33 -6.12 -6.96 -12.55
C PRO A 33 -7.39 -6.78 -11.71
N GLY A 34 -8.36 -6.04 -12.26
CA GLY A 34 -9.64 -5.79 -11.60
C GLY A 34 -9.66 -4.64 -10.57
N LEU A 35 -8.51 -4.06 -10.21
CA LEU A 35 -8.48 -2.88 -9.34
C LEU A 35 -9.03 -1.65 -10.10
N LYS A 36 -10.14 -1.09 -9.61
CA LYS A 36 -10.84 0.01 -10.28
C LYS A 36 -10.35 1.41 -9.90
N GLY A 37 -9.69 1.55 -8.76
CA GLY A 37 -9.23 2.83 -8.23
C GLY A 37 -8.80 2.71 -6.77
N ALA A 38 -8.46 3.84 -6.16
CA ALA A 38 -8.15 3.92 -4.74
C ALA A 38 -8.70 5.21 -4.12
N VAL A 39 -9.09 5.12 -2.85
CA VAL A 39 -9.44 6.27 -2.01
C VAL A 39 -8.36 6.43 -0.94
N LEU A 40 -7.73 7.60 -0.88
CA LEU A 40 -6.78 7.94 0.17
C LEU A 40 -7.44 8.84 1.21
N ALA A 41 -7.48 8.36 2.46
CA ALA A 41 -7.91 9.16 3.61
C ALA A 41 -6.74 9.99 4.13
N LEU A 42 -6.81 11.30 3.93
CA LEU A 42 -5.74 12.26 4.21
C LEU A 42 -5.97 13.03 5.52
N ALA A 43 -4.94 13.65 6.07
CA ALA A 43 -5.16 14.65 7.11
C ALA A 43 -5.94 15.84 6.50
N PRO A 44 -6.81 16.54 7.27
CA PRO A 44 -7.69 17.59 6.73
C PRO A 44 -7.00 18.69 5.91
N ASN A 45 -5.71 18.97 6.19
CA ASN A 45 -4.92 20.02 5.52
C ASN A 45 -3.76 19.44 4.68
N ASP A 46 -3.81 18.17 4.30
CA ASP A 46 -2.77 17.55 3.47
C ASP A 46 -2.98 17.85 1.99
N GLU A 47 -2.51 19.02 1.57
CA GLU A 47 -2.51 19.44 0.16
C GLU A 47 -1.35 18.86 -0.64
N LEU A 48 -0.34 18.30 0.02
CA LEU A 48 0.87 17.81 -0.62
C LEU A 48 0.62 16.45 -1.28
N THR A 49 -0.12 15.55 -0.62
CA THR A 49 -0.37 14.21 -1.15
C THR A 49 -1.03 14.21 -2.54
N PRO A 50 -2.10 14.99 -2.81
CA PRO A 50 -2.68 15.06 -4.15
C PRO A 50 -1.69 15.57 -5.21
N LYS A 51 -0.83 16.53 -4.85
CA LYS A 51 0.20 17.09 -5.75
C LYS A 51 1.27 16.05 -6.08
N LEU A 52 1.75 15.31 -5.09
CA LEU A 52 2.72 14.22 -5.26
C LEU A 52 2.17 13.10 -6.17
N LEU A 53 0.87 12.80 -6.05
CA LEU A 53 0.25 11.72 -6.80
C LEU A 53 -0.32 12.16 -8.16
N ALA A 54 -0.11 13.40 -8.58
CA ALA A 54 -0.62 13.93 -9.85
C ALA A 54 -0.08 13.17 -11.07
N SER A 55 1.11 12.58 -10.97
CA SER A 55 1.71 11.73 -12.02
C SER A 55 0.94 10.43 -12.27
N PHE A 56 0.07 10.01 -11.34
CA PHE A 56 -0.78 8.83 -11.45
C PHE A 56 -2.20 9.14 -11.98
N SER A 57 -2.37 10.25 -12.71
CA SER A 57 -3.68 10.73 -13.19
C SER A 57 -4.46 9.75 -14.06
N ALA A 58 -3.79 8.77 -14.68
CA ALA A 58 -4.44 7.70 -15.44
C ALA A 58 -5.14 6.65 -14.54
N PHE A 59 -4.81 6.61 -13.25
CA PHE A 59 -5.43 5.73 -12.26
C PHE A 59 -6.48 6.52 -11.47
N ALA A 60 -7.66 5.94 -11.26
CA ALA A 60 -8.76 6.60 -10.55
C ALA A 60 -8.41 6.78 -9.06
N LEU A 61 -7.85 7.95 -8.74
CA LEU A 61 -7.48 8.35 -7.40
C LEU A 61 -8.49 9.34 -6.83
N HIS A 62 -8.99 8.99 -5.65
CA HIS A 62 -9.94 9.78 -4.89
C HIS A 62 -9.33 10.11 -3.54
N PHE A 63 -9.76 11.23 -2.97
CA PHE A 63 -9.28 11.71 -1.68
C PHE A 63 -10.46 12.03 -0.77
N THR A 64 -10.31 11.69 0.50
CA THR A 64 -11.28 12.05 1.55
C THR A 64 -10.56 12.52 2.80
N ALA A 65 -11.24 13.28 3.64
CA ALA A 65 -10.74 13.60 4.96
C ALA A 65 -10.73 12.33 5.83
N GLY A 66 -9.59 12.03 6.44
CA GLY A 66 -9.44 10.99 7.46
C GLY A 66 -9.95 11.44 8.83
N GLY A 67 -9.93 10.52 9.79
CA GLY A 67 -10.39 10.77 11.15
C GLY A 67 -9.28 10.83 12.20
N ALA A 68 -9.68 10.85 13.48
CA ALA A 68 -8.76 10.95 14.62
C ALA A 68 -7.88 9.70 14.79
N SER A 69 -8.42 8.53 14.44
CA SER A 69 -7.73 7.24 14.48
C SER A 69 -7.62 6.59 13.09
N ARG A 70 -6.83 5.52 12.98
CA ARG A 70 -6.72 4.73 11.76
C ARG A 70 -8.07 4.14 11.35
N SER A 71 -8.85 3.61 12.31
CA SER A 71 -10.18 3.06 12.04
C SER A 71 -11.15 4.12 11.53
N ASP A 72 -11.08 5.34 12.05
CA ASP A 72 -11.93 6.45 11.58
C ASP A 72 -11.58 6.83 10.15
N SER A 73 -10.28 6.88 9.80
CA SER A 73 -9.83 7.12 8.43
C SER A 73 -10.26 6.02 7.46
N VAL A 74 -10.21 4.75 7.89
CA VAL A 74 -10.71 3.63 7.08
C VAL A 74 -12.22 3.75 6.87
N LEU A 75 -12.98 4.05 7.92
CA LEU A 75 -14.42 4.25 7.84
C LEU A 75 -14.79 5.40 6.88
N ALA A 76 -14.07 6.53 6.95
CA ALA A 76 -14.27 7.65 6.05
C ALA A 76 -14.03 7.27 4.58
N ALA A 77 -13.00 6.47 4.29
CA ALA A 77 -12.75 5.95 2.94
C ALA A 77 -13.85 4.98 2.48
N LEU A 78 -14.33 4.09 3.35
CA LEU A 78 -15.43 3.18 3.03
C LEU A 78 -16.75 3.93 2.76
N ASN A 79 -17.04 4.97 3.55
CA ASN A 79 -18.21 5.82 3.32
C ASN A 79 -18.09 6.60 2.00
N TYR A 80 -16.88 7.04 1.62
CA TYR A 80 -16.64 7.65 0.32
C TYR A 80 -16.89 6.66 -0.82
N LEU A 81 -16.35 5.44 -0.72
CA LEU A 81 -16.58 4.36 -1.70
C LEU A 81 -18.08 4.09 -1.88
N SER A 82 -18.82 3.95 -0.78
CA SER A 82 -20.24 3.66 -0.83
C SER A 82 -21.09 4.85 -1.31
N GLY A 83 -20.84 6.04 -0.79
CA GLY A 83 -21.67 7.22 -1.04
C GLY A 83 -21.36 7.95 -2.34
N GLN A 84 -20.09 7.99 -2.75
CA GLN A 84 -19.65 8.76 -3.94
C GLN A 84 -19.39 7.87 -5.14
N LEU A 85 -18.91 6.63 -4.93
CA LEU A 85 -18.55 5.71 -6.02
C LEU A 85 -19.52 4.54 -6.17
N ALA A 86 -20.62 4.52 -5.40
CA ALA A 86 -21.63 3.47 -5.42
C ALA A 86 -21.07 2.04 -5.25
N VAL A 87 -19.95 1.91 -4.52
CA VAL A 87 -19.35 0.61 -4.18
C VAL A 87 -20.22 -0.05 -3.09
N ASP A 88 -20.72 -1.24 -3.40
CA ASP A 88 -21.62 -2.00 -2.53
C ASP A 88 -20.99 -3.33 -2.07
N ARG A 89 -21.83 -4.20 -1.50
CA ARG A 89 -21.40 -5.50 -0.95
C ARG A 89 -20.97 -6.53 -2.00
N GLN A 90 -21.20 -6.27 -3.29
CA GLN A 90 -20.72 -7.11 -4.39
C GLN A 90 -19.27 -6.80 -4.76
N HIS A 91 -18.71 -5.72 -4.20
CA HIS A 91 -17.36 -5.27 -4.49
C HIS A 91 -16.40 -5.63 -3.35
N TRP A 92 -15.20 -6.06 -3.74
CA TRP A 92 -14.09 -6.24 -2.80
C TRP A 92 -13.37 -4.92 -2.55
N VAL A 93 -13.05 -4.65 -1.29
CA VAL A 93 -12.24 -3.49 -0.88
C VAL A 93 -10.97 -3.97 -0.20
N LEU A 94 -9.82 -3.51 -0.71
CA LEU A 94 -8.53 -3.72 -0.08
C LEU A 94 -8.16 -2.50 0.78
N VAL A 95 -7.72 -2.74 2.01
CA VAL A 95 -7.24 -1.68 2.91
C VAL A 95 -5.75 -1.90 3.17
N HIS A 96 -4.92 -0.93 2.80
CA HIS A 96 -3.47 -0.99 2.97
C HIS A 96 -2.91 0.25 3.67
N ASP A 97 -1.84 0.07 4.44
CA ASP A 97 -1.13 1.19 5.09
C ASP A 97 -0.17 1.87 4.08
N ALA A 98 -0.36 3.17 3.83
CA ALA A 98 0.50 3.95 2.92
C ALA A 98 2.00 4.02 3.31
N ALA A 99 2.36 3.59 4.53
CA ALA A 99 3.75 3.55 5.02
C ALA A 99 4.38 2.15 4.95
N ARG A 100 3.80 1.23 4.15
CA ARG A 100 4.29 -0.13 3.90
C ARG A 100 4.60 -0.28 2.39
N PRO A 101 5.72 0.29 1.91
CA PRO A 101 6.05 0.33 0.49
C PRO A 101 6.53 -1.02 -0.09
N CYS A 102 6.92 -1.96 0.78
CA CYS A 102 7.58 -3.20 0.41
C CYS A 102 6.62 -4.38 0.19
N VAL A 103 5.30 -4.14 0.20
CA VAL A 103 4.31 -5.17 -0.13
C VAL A 103 4.56 -5.68 -1.56
N ARG A 104 4.66 -7.00 -1.71
CA ARG A 104 4.90 -7.61 -3.02
C ARG A 104 3.58 -7.78 -3.77
N THR A 105 3.59 -7.44 -5.05
CA THR A 105 2.43 -7.60 -5.94
C THR A 105 1.94 -9.05 -5.98
N GLU A 106 2.84 -10.04 -5.93
CA GLU A 106 2.48 -11.47 -5.89
C GLU A 106 1.73 -11.89 -4.62
N ASP A 107 2.04 -11.28 -3.46
CA ASP A 107 1.34 -11.59 -2.22
C ASP A 107 -0.07 -11.01 -2.24
N VAL A 108 -0.24 -9.82 -2.84
CA VAL A 108 -1.56 -9.26 -3.08
C VAL A 108 -2.37 -10.16 -4.01
N HIS A 109 -1.79 -10.68 -5.09
CA HIS A 109 -2.48 -11.65 -5.96
C HIS A 109 -2.89 -12.92 -5.20
N LYS A 110 -1.99 -13.52 -4.42
CA LYS A 110 -2.30 -14.70 -3.61
C LYS A 110 -3.46 -14.43 -2.63
N LEU A 111 -3.49 -13.24 -2.01
CA LEU A 111 -4.60 -12.85 -1.14
C LEU A 111 -5.92 -12.77 -1.92
N LEU A 112 -5.92 -12.10 -3.08
CA LEU A 112 -7.11 -11.93 -3.91
C LEU A 112 -7.66 -13.28 -4.42
N GLU A 113 -6.77 -14.19 -4.82
CA GLU A 113 -7.17 -15.55 -5.20
C GLU A 113 -7.69 -16.36 -4.02
N ALA A 114 -7.08 -16.24 -2.84
CA ALA A 114 -7.51 -16.98 -1.65
C ALA A 114 -8.90 -16.58 -1.14
N VAL A 115 -9.33 -15.34 -1.38
CA VAL A 115 -10.67 -14.86 -1.02
C VAL A 115 -11.68 -14.97 -2.18
N ARG A 116 -11.22 -15.33 -3.38
CA ARG A 116 -12.08 -15.45 -4.56
C ARG A 116 -13.14 -16.55 -4.32
N GLY A 117 -14.42 -16.19 -4.47
CA GLY A 117 -15.54 -17.12 -4.25
C GLY A 117 -15.87 -17.39 -2.77
N SER A 118 -15.16 -16.76 -1.83
CA SER A 118 -15.48 -16.80 -0.40
C SER A 118 -16.48 -15.70 -0.04
N ASN A 119 -17.38 -15.98 0.91
CA ASN A 119 -18.21 -14.95 1.56
C ASN A 119 -17.50 -14.22 2.72
N ALA A 120 -16.25 -14.62 3.00
CA ALA A 120 -15.40 -14.02 4.03
C ALA A 120 -14.19 -13.33 3.39
N GLY A 121 -13.78 -12.20 3.96
CA GLY A 121 -12.55 -11.52 3.56
C GLY A 121 -11.28 -12.21 4.05
N GLY A 122 -10.13 -11.61 3.73
CA GLY A 122 -8.82 -12.13 4.09
C GLY A 122 -7.84 -11.02 4.43
N LEU A 123 -6.71 -11.41 5.00
CA LEU A 123 -5.61 -10.50 5.30
C LEU A 123 -4.28 -11.22 5.06
N LEU A 124 -3.28 -10.48 4.58
CA LEU A 124 -1.91 -10.98 4.55
C LEU A 124 -1.39 -11.05 5.99
N ALA A 125 -1.00 -12.24 6.41
CA ALA A 125 -0.40 -12.48 7.71
C ALA A 125 0.86 -13.32 7.57
N VAL A 126 1.80 -13.06 8.47
CA VAL A 126 2.92 -13.96 8.73
C VAL A 126 2.51 -14.81 9.94
N PRO A 127 2.55 -16.16 9.87
CA PRO A 127 2.08 -17.02 10.96
C PRO A 127 2.78 -16.71 12.30
N VAL A 128 1.98 -16.60 13.37
CA VAL A 128 2.48 -16.42 14.74
C VAL A 128 1.76 -17.43 15.65
N ARG A 129 2.49 -18.35 16.29
CA ARG A 129 1.88 -19.40 17.13
C ARG A 129 1.59 -18.97 18.58
N LYS A 130 2.22 -17.90 19.11
CA LYS A 130 2.03 -17.26 20.45
C LYS A 130 2.59 -15.81 20.38
N PRO A 131 2.24 -14.86 21.27
CA PRO A 131 2.98 -13.59 21.33
C PRO A 131 4.46 -13.88 21.56
N LEU A 132 5.25 -13.68 20.52
CA LEU A 132 6.66 -14.00 20.44
C LEU A 132 7.30 -12.94 19.55
N LEU A 133 8.55 -12.56 19.84
CA LEU A 133 9.38 -11.87 18.88
C LEU A 133 9.56 -12.80 17.68
N VAL A 134 8.83 -12.51 16.60
CA VAL A 134 8.92 -13.28 15.36
C VAL A 134 10.08 -12.76 14.52
N LYS A 135 10.76 -13.69 13.82
CA LYS A 135 11.75 -13.34 12.81
C LYS A 135 11.03 -12.55 11.71
N GLY A 136 11.27 -11.24 11.65
CA GLY A 136 10.70 -10.38 10.62
C GLY A 136 11.11 -10.90 9.24
N HIS A 137 10.18 -10.91 8.30
CA HIS A 137 10.54 -11.02 6.89
C HIS A 137 11.02 -9.65 6.42
N ALA A 138 12.12 -9.61 5.67
CA ALA A 138 12.78 -8.35 5.32
C ALA A 138 11.80 -7.38 4.63
N ASP A 139 10.90 -7.87 3.80
CA ASP A 139 9.92 -7.06 3.06
C ASP A 139 8.67 -6.63 3.84
N ASN A 140 8.45 -7.09 5.08
CA ASN A 140 7.32 -6.62 5.91
C ASN A 140 7.69 -5.35 6.71
N LEU A 141 8.44 -4.46 6.07
CA LEU A 141 8.93 -3.24 6.68
C LEU A 141 7.86 -2.15 6.66
N LYS A 142 7.47 -1.71 7.86
CA LYS A 142 6.71 -0.46 8.04
C LYS A 142 7.70 0.64 8.37
N VAL A 143 7.88 1.58 7.44
CA VAL A 143 8.73 2.74 7.69
C VAL A 143 8.10 3.56 8.81
N THR A 144 8.83 3.63 9.90
CA THR A 144 8.41 4.24 11.17
C THR A 144 9.35 5.37 11.58
N HIS A 145 10.60 5.34 11.14
CA HIS A 145 11.64 6.37 11.33
C HIS A 145 12.43 6.61 10.02
N PRO A 146 13.09 7.77 9.84
CA PRO A 146 13.96 8.01 8.70
C PRO A 146 15.09 6.97 8.55
N ASP A 147 15.57 6.42 9.67
CA ASP A 147 16.62 5.40 9.69
C ASP A 147 16.19 4.06 9.08
N ASP A 148 14.88 3.83 8.87
CA ASP A 148 14.37 2.66 8.17
C ASP A 148 14.53 2.77 6.64
N LEU A 149 14.78 3.97 6.10
CA LEU A 149 14.80 4.23 4.65
C LEU A 149 15.91 3.49 3.89
N PRO A 150 17.16 3.36 4.40
CA PRO A 150 18.19 2.57 3.73
C PRO A 150 17.79 1.10 3.57
N LEU A 151 17.18 0.50 4.60
CA LEU A 151 16.69 -0.87 4.53
C LEU A 151 15.54 -1.01 3.54
N ALA A 152 14.57 -0.08 3.58
CA ALA A 152 13.47 -0.04 2.61
C ALA A 152 14.00 0.01 1.17
N ARG A 153 15.00 0.85 0.90
CA ARG A 153 15.65 0.95 -0.42
C ARG A 153 16.22 -0.40 -0.88
N LEU A 154 17.01 -1.06 -0.03
CA LEU A 154 17.64 -2.34 -0.36
C LEU A 154 16.61 -3.42 -0.69
N ILE A 155 15.53 -3.49 0.08
CA ILE A 155 14.43 -4.43 -0.17
C ILE A 155 13.78 -4.15 -1.54
N LEU A 156 13.44 -2.89 -1.81
CA LEU A 156 12.78 -2.51 -3.06
C LEU A 156 13.67 -2.82 -4.28
N GLN A 157 14.97 -2.53 -4.19
CA GLN A 157 15.93 -2.86 -5.24
C GLN A 157 16.03 -4.38 -5.48
N ALA A 158 16.09 -5.18 -4.42
CA ALA A 158 16.11 -6.64 -4.54
C ALA A 158 14.83 -7.20 -5.18
N GLN A 159 13.67 -6.64 -4.84
CA GLN A 159 12.39 -7.02 -5.44
C GLN A 159 12.33 -6.69 -6.94
N ASP A 160 12.75 -5.48 -7.32
CA ASP A 160 12.71 -5.04 -8.72
C ASP A 160 13.69 -5.82 -9.60
N ALA A 161 14.87 -6.18 -9.07
CA ALA A 161 15.82 -7.07 -9.74
C ALA A 161 15.25 -8.49 -9.96
N SER A 162 14.49 -9.01 -9.00
CA SER A 162 13.85 -10.33 -9.07
C SER A 162 12.73 -10.38 -10.12
N GLN A 163 11.97 -9.29 -10.28
CA GLN A 163 10.93 -9.18 -11.33
C GLN A 163 11.52 -9.09 -12.73
N SER A 164 12.65 -8.38 -12.89
CA SER A 164 13.31 -8.22 -14.20
C SER A 164 13.91 -9.54 -14.69
N ALA A 165 14.54 -10.30 -13.79
CA ALA A 165 15.12 -11.62 -14.12
C ALA A 165 14.07 -12.67 -14.55
N TRP A 166 12.80 -12.54 -14.12
CA TRP A 166 11.71 -13.44 -14.53
C TRP A 166 11.17 -13.17 -15.94
N ILE A 167 11.22 -11.92 -16.41
CA ILE A 167 10.75 -11.55 -17.75
C ILE A 167 11.73 -12.07 -18.82
N ASP A 168 13.04 -11.98 -18.54
CA ASP A 168 14.07 -12.45 -19.46
C ASP A 168 14.05 -13.99 -19.61
N ASP A 169 13.81 -14.73 -18.52
CA ASP A 169 13.79 -16.20 -18.54
C ASP A 169 12.50 -16.78 -19.19
N ALA A 170 11.38 -16.05 -19.14
CA ALA A 170 10.11 -16.45 -19.77
C ALA A 170 10.06 -16.20 -21.30
N SER A 171 11.12 -15.62 -21.88
CA SER A 171 11.21 -15.29 -23.31
C SER A 171 12.09 -16.24 -24.14
N THR A 172 12.62 -17.32 -23.53
CA THR A 172 13.53 -18.29 -24.20
C THR A 172 12.94 -19.69 -24.42
N SER A 173 11.64 -19.85 -24.32
CA SER A 173 10.95 -21.09 -24.73
C SER A 173 9.98 -20.84 -25.88
N GLU A 174 10.53 -20.75 -27.10
CA GLU A 174 9.82 -21.04 -28.36
C GLU A 174 10.06 -22.50 -28.76
#